data_AF-A0A845UA60-F1
#
_entry.id   AF-A0A845UA60-F1
#
_cell.length_a   1.000
_cell.length_b   1.000
_cell.length_c   1.000
_cell.angle_alpha   90.00
_cell.angle_beta   90.00
_cell.angle_gamma   90.00
#
_symmetry.space_group_name_H-M   'P 1'
#
loop_
_entity.id
_entity.type
_entity.pdbx_description
1 polymer ?
#
loop_
_entity_poly.entity_id
_entity_poly.type
_entity_poly.pdbx_seq_one_letter_code
_entity_poly.pdbx_strand_id
1 'polypeptide(L)'
;MSTDFEQNTAWIRRAQTDMKAFLEGLATRLEGDMPGLVEIDRKKDGFFAKTSHVEGITIHTENNDYFLKQAGAHLSTVRAKVVRGVVLKHENLPLSTWLESLAKDLADLSGEMQGASRALHDFLMG
;
A
#
# COMPACT_ATOMS: atom_id res chain seq x y z
N MET A 1 1.43 -21.24 33.79
CA MET A 1 2.41 -20.38 33.11
C MET A 1 2.02 -20.29 31.64
N SER A 2 1.06 -19.42 31.29
CA SER A 2 0.52 -19.30 29.92
C SER A 2 0.25 -17.85 29.47
N THR A 3 0.62 -16.86 30.28
CA THR A 3 0.34 -15.44 30.02
C THR A 3 1.21 -14.85 28.91
N ASP A 4 2.45 -15.33 28.75
CA ASP A 4 3.38 -14.80 27.75
C ASP A 4 2.90 -15.04 26.31
N PHE A 5 2.32 -16.22 26.04
CA PHE A 5 1.80 -16.56 24.72
C PHE A 5 0.50 -15.83 24.38
N GLU A 6 -0.39 -15.63 25.36
CA GLU A 6 -1.63 -14.86 25.17
C GLU A 6 -1.36 -13.35 25.02
N GLN A 7 -0.40 -12.80 25.78
CA GLN A 7 0.05 -11.42 25.58
C GLN A 7 0.73 -11.23 24.23
N ASN A 8 1.54 -12.21 23.79
CA ASN A 8 2.21 -12.13 22.49
C ASN A 8 1.20 -12.24 21.33
N THR A 9 0.19 -13.10 21.43
CA THR A 9 -0.86 -13.19 20.40
C THR A 9 -1.77 -11.96 20.37
N ALA A 10 -2.05 -11.32 21.51
CA ALA A 10 -2.81 -10.07 21.54
C ALA A 10 -2.04 -8.91 20.87
N TRP A 11 -0.73 -8.81 21.08
CA TRP A 11 0.10 -7.79 20.42
C TRP A 11 0.16 -7.99 18.90
N ILE A 12 0.32 -9.24 18.43
CA ILE A 12 0.37 -9.57 17.00
C ILE A 12 -0.96 -9.20 16.32
N ARG A 13 -2.10 -9.55 16.92
CA ARG A 13 -3.41 -9.21 16.34
C ARG A 13 -3.63 -7.70 16.30
N ARG A 14 -3.17 -6.97 17.31
CA ARG A 14 -3.26 -5.51 17.35
C ARG A 14 -2.39 -4.87 16.27
N ALA A 15 -1.12 -5.26 16.17
CA ALA A 15 -0.22 -4.79 15.13
C ALA A 15 -0.73 -5.11 13.71
N GLN A 16 -1.32 -6.30 13.52
CA GLN A 16 -1.96 -6.68 12.25
C GLN A 16 -3.22 -5.87 11.95
N THR A 17 -4.03 -5.57 12.95
CA THR A 17 -5.25 -4.75 12.80
C THR A 17 -4.88 -3.31 12.45
N ASP A 18 -3.86 -2.76 13.12
CA ASP A 18 -3.34 -1.42 12.86
C ASP A 18 -2.78 -1.32 11.43
N MET A 19 -2.05 -2.35 10.96
CA MET A 19 -1.56 -2.42 9.59
C MET A 19 -2.69 -2.53 8.56
N LYS A 20 -3.71 -3.39 8.82
CA LYS A 20 -4.88 -3.50 7.93
C LYS A 20 -5.63 -2.17 7.83
N ALA A 21 -5.85 -1.49 8.95
CA ALA A 21 -6.49 -0.19 8.98
C ALA A 21 -5.69 0.88 8.22
N PHE A 22 -4.36 0.86 8.37
CA PHE A 22 -3.46 1.72 7.60
C PHE A 22 -3.59 1.48 6.09
N LEU A 23 -3.59 0.22 5.65
CA LEU A 23 -3.74 -0.12 4.23
C LEU A 23 -5.10 0.27 3.68
N GLU A 24 -6.20 0.00 4.39
CA GLU A 24 -7.54 0.43 3.99
C GLU A 24 -7.63 1.96 3.86
N GLY A 25 -7.04 2.70 4.80
CA GLY A 25 -7.00 4.16 4.76
C GLY A 25 -6.20 4.69 3.58
N LEU A 26 -5.00 4.14 3.35
CA LEU A 26 -4.16 4.49 2.21
C LEU A 26 -4.86 4.17 0.89
N ALA A 27 -5.45 2.99 0.77
CA ALA A 27 -6.09 2.56 -0.46
C ALA A 27 -7.35 3.38 -0.77
N THR A 28 -8.18 3.68 0.24
CA THR A 28 -9.34 4.59 0.08
C THR A 28 -8.90 5.98 -0.37
N ARG A 29 -7.78 6.50 0.16
CA ARG A 29 -7.26 7.81 -0.23
C ARG A 29 -6.75 7.80 -1.66
N LEU A 30 -5.96 6.79 -2.02
CA LEU A 30 -5.41 6.62 -3.37
C LEU A 30 -6.50 6.38 -4.42
N GLU A 31 -7.51 5.57 -4.14
CA GLU A 31 -8.68 5.40 -5.02
C GLU A 31 -9.46 6.70 -5.22
N GLY A 32 -9.61 7.49 -4.15
CA GLY A 32 -10.32 8.77 -4.19
C GLY A 32 -9.59 9.85 -4.98
N ASP A 33 -8.26 9.90 -4.85
CA ASP A 33 -7.44 10.94 -5.48
C ASP A 33 -6.93 10.54 -6.88
N MET A 34 -6.90 9.24 -7.24
CA MET A 34 -6.39 8.74 -8.53
C MET A 34 -7.21 7.58 -9.10
N PRO A 35 -8.48 7.82 -9.47
CA PRO A 35 -9.32 6.79 -10.06
C PRO A 35 -8.73 6.31 -11.40
N GLY A 36 -8.48 4.99 -11.51
CA GLY A 36 -8.00 4.35 -12.73
C GLY A 36 -6.47 4.17 -12.86
N LEU A 37 -5.68 4.73 -11.94
CA LEU A 37 -4.22 4.50 -11.86
C LEU A 37 -3.82 3.58 -10.70
N VAL A 38 -4.77 3.27 -9.84
CA VAL A 38 -4.59 2.46 -8.63
C VAL A 38 -5.47 1.22 -8.77
N GLU A 39 -4.86 0.05 -8.66
CA GLU A 39 -5.55 -1.22 -8.54
C GLU A 39 -5.46 -1.71 -7.10
N ILE A 40 -6.61 -1.94 -6.49
CA ILE A 40 -6.69 -2.53 -5.15
C ILE A 40 -7.06 -4.00 -5.27
N ASP A 41 -6.18 -4.88 -4.80
CA ASP A 41 -6.48 -6.28 -4.60
C ASP A 41 -7.10 -6.47 -3.20
N ARG A 42 -8.39 -6.80 -3.17
CA ARG A 42 -9.14 -7.07 -1.94
C ARG A 42 -9.37 -8.56 -1.78
N LYS A 43 -8.85 -9.13 -0.70
CA LYS A 43 -9.06 -10.53 -0.35
C LYS A 43 -10.14 -10.69 0.69
N LYS A 44 -10.99 -11.68 0.50
CA LYS A 44 -11.98 -12.11 1.50
C LYS A 44 -11.26 -12.91 2.59
N ASP A 45 -11.56 -12.61 3.86
CA ASP A 45 -10.97 -13.34 5.00
C ASP A 45 -11.37 -14.84 5.04
N GLY A 46 -12.34 -15.27 4.23
CA GLY A 46 -12.71 -16.66 4.06
C GLY A 46 -13.78 -16.85 2.97
N PHE A 47 -14.08 -18.13 2.66
CA PHE A 47 -15.05 -18.51 1.61
C PHE A 47 -16.49 -17.99 1.87
N PHE A 48 -16.81 -17.68 3.14
CA PHE A 48 -18.12 -17.17 3.58
C PHE A 48 -18.03 -15.86 4.37
N ALA A 49 -16.86 -15.24 4.46
CA ALA A 49 -16.71 -13.98 5.20
C ALA A 49 -17.34 -12.82 4.40
N LYS A 50 -18.16 -12.01 5.08
CA LYS A 50 -18.67 -10.73 4.54
C LYS A 50 -17.63 -9.62 4.57
N THR A 51 -16.51 -9.84 5.25
CA THR A 51 -15.40 -8.88 5.35
C THR A 51 -14.35 -9.18 4.28
N SER A 52 -14.01 -8.14 3.52
CA SER A 52 -12.88 -8.09 2.62
C SER A 52 -11.87 -7.09 3.15
N HIS A 53 -10.58 -7.41 3.07
CA HIS A 53 -9.50 -6.49 3.39
C HIS A 53 -8.60 -6.28 2.17
N VAL A 54 -7.97 -5.12 2.09
CA VAL A 54 -6.90 -4.85 1.12
C VAL A 54 -5.71 -5.78 1.40
N GLU A 55 -5.41 -6.67 0.45
CA GLU A 55 -4.21 -7.53 0.48
C GLU A 55 -3.10 -6.96 -0.41
N GLY A 56 -3.47 -6.17 -1.43
CA GLY A 56 -2.51 -5.56 -2.33
C GLY A 56 -2.98 -4.21 -2.87
N ILE A 57 -2.01 -3.34 -3.13
CA ILE A 57 -2.19 -2.07 -3.82
C ILE A 57 -1.14 -2.02 -4.92
N THR A 58 -1.58 -1.87 -6.16
CA THR A 58 -0.73 -1.59 -7.30
C THR A 58 -1.01 -0.18 -7.77
N ILE A 59 0.02 0.61 -7.99
CA ILE A 59 -0.11 1.97 -8.49
C ILE A 59 0.75 2.09 -9.73
N HIS A 60 0.09 2.42 -10.84
CA HIS A 60 0.73 2.60 -12.13
C HIS A 60 1.10 4.07 -12.31
N THR A 61 2.38 4.33 -12.55
CA THR A 61 2.88 5.66 -12.94
C THR A 61 3.51 5.57 -14.33
N GLU A 62 3.90 6.70 -14.90
CA GLU A 62 4.48 6.74 -16.25
C GLU A 62 5.78 5.92 -16.37
N ASN A 63 6.61 5.93 -15.32
CA ASN A 63 7.97 5.36 -15.34
C ASN A 63 8.19 4.25 -14.31
N ASN A 64 7.28 4.08 -13.35
CA ASN A 64 7.43 3.09 -12.28
C ASN A 64 6.07 2.52 -11.88
N ASP A 65 6.01 1.20 -11.68
CA ASP A 65 4.89 0.57 -11.01
C ASP A 65 5.26 0.34 -9.54
N TYR A 66 4.33 0.65 -8.66
CA TYR A 66 4.49 0.53 -7.23
C TYR A 66 3.56 -0.56 -6.72
N PHE A 67 4.14 -1.60 -6.15
CA PHE A 67 3.40 -2.72 -5.57
C PHE A 67 3.57 -2.71 -4.07
N LEU A 68 2.47 -2.81 -3.36
CA LEU A 68 2.41 -3.07 -1.95
C LEU A 68 1.57 -4.31 -1.76
N LYS A 69 2.09 -5.31 -1.05
CA LYS A 69 1.37 -6.55 -0.76
C LYS A 69 1.52 -6.92 0.71
N GLN A 70 0.40 -7.21 1.35
CA GLN A 70 0.36 -7.77 2.69
C GLN A 70 0.30 -9.29 2.62
N ALA A 71 1.33 -9.96 3.13
CA ALA A 71 1.38 -11.40 3.29
C ALA A 71 1.30 -11.76 4.78
N GLY A 72 0.08 -11.87 5.31
CA GLY A 72 -0.16 -12.14 6.73
C GLY A 72 0.33 -11.00 7.63
N ALA A 73 1.39 -11.25 8.41
CA ALA A 73 2.03 -10.25 9.27
C ALA A 73 3.11 -9.42 8.55
N HIS A 74 3.51 -9.81 7.34
CA HIS A 74 4.61 -9.16 6.63
C HIS A 74 4.07 -8.24 5.54
N LEU A 75 4.65 -7.04 5.45
CA LEU A 75 4.37 -6.09 4.38
C LEU A 75 5.54 -6.11 3.41
N SER A 76 5.25 -6.36 2.14
CA SER A 76 6.23 -6.36 1.06
C SER A 76 5.92 -5.22 0.11
N THR A 77 6.88 -4.31 -0.03
CA THR A 77 6.81 -3.16 -0.91
C THR A 77 7.86 -3.27 -2.00
N VAL A 78 7.42 -3.17 -3.24
CA VAL A 78 8.24 -3.34 -4.44
C VAL A 78 8.01 -2.14 -5.35
N ARG A 79 9.08 -1.59 -5.89
CA ARG A 79 9.03 -0.66 -7.01
C ARG A 79 9.55 -1.38 -8.25
N ALA A 80 8.76 -1.43 -9.30
CA ALA A 80 9.18 -1.89 -10.60
C ALA A 80 9.44 -0.70 -11.50
N LYS A 81 10.66 -0.59 -12.06
CA LYS A 81 10.94 0.44 -13.06
C LYS A 81 10.39 0.01 -14.41
N VAL A 82 9.52 0.82 -15.00
CA VAL A 82 8.86 0.56 -16.28
C VAL A 82 9.37 1.56 -17.31
N VAL A 83 9.81 1.07 -18.47
CA VAL A 83 10.18 1.92 -19.59
C VAL A 83 9.46 1.43 -20.83
N ARG A 84 8.62 2.28 -21.42
CA ARG A 84 7.80 1.97 -22.61
C ARG A 84 6.96 0.70 -22.45
N GLY A 85 6.40 0.48 -21.26
CA GLY A 85 5.57 -0.70 -20.94
C GLY A 85 6.35 -1.98 -20.64
N VAL A 86 7.69 -1.92 -20.56
CA VAL A 86 8.53 -3.08 -20.18
C VAL A 86 9.09 -2.87 -18.78
N VAL A 87 8.86 -3.83 -17.89
CA VAL A 87 9.46 -3.86 -16.55
C VAL A 87 10.95 -4.19 -16.66
N LEU A 88 11.81 -3.25 -16.28
CA LEU A 88 13.27 -3.41 -16.33
C LEU A 88 13.82 -4.05 -15.05
N LYS A 89 13.30 -3.66 -13.89
CA LYS A 89 13.84 -4.07 -12.59
C LYS A 89 12.75 -4.01 -11.53
N HIS A 90 12.65 -5.06 -10.72
CA HIS A 90 11.94 -5.02 -9.44
C HIS A 90 12.91 -4.71 -8.31
N GLU A 91 12.54 -3.78 -7.45
CA GLU A 91 13.33 -3.35 -6.31
C GLU A 91 12.48 -3.42 -5.05
N ASN A 92 12.85 -4.30 -4.12
CA ASN A 92 12.22 -4.33 -2.81
C ASN A 92 12.70 -3.12 -2.02
N LEU A 93 11.77 -2.28 -1.60
CA LEU A 93 12.06 -1.08 -0.83
C LEU A 93 11.40 -1.19 0.53
N PRO A 94 11.97 -0.59 1.59
CA PRO A 94 11.24 -0.33 2.82
C PRO A 94 10.01 0.53 2.54
N LEU A 95 8.94 0.34 3.32
CA LEU A 95 7.67 1.07 3.16
C LEU A 95 7.87 2.60 3.10
N SER A 96 8.72 3.16 3.97
CA SER A 96 9.02 4.60 3.99
C SER A 96 9.61 5.09 2.66
N THR A 97 10.67 4.44 2.18
CA THR A 97 11.32 4.76 0.91
C THR A 97 10.39 4.56 -0.28
N TRP A 98 9.52 3.56 -0.22
CA TRP A 98 8.50 3.32 -1.24
C TRP A 98 7.48 4.47 -1.30
N LEU A 99 6.97 4.92 -0.14
CA LEU A 99 6.00 6.02 -0.05
C LEU A 99 6.61 7.36 -0.50
N GLU A 100 7.85 7.65 -0.10
CA GLU A 100 8.58 8.84 -0.55
C GLU A 100 8.80 8.85 -2.07
N SER A 101 9.17 7.70 -2.64
CA SER A 101 9.38 7.57 -4.08
C SER A 101 8.07 7.72 -4.85
N LEU A 102 6.99 7.12 -4.35
CA LEU A 102 5.65 7.26 -4.91
C LEU A 102 5.21 8.73 -4.88
N ALA A 103 5.32 9.41 -3.73
CA ALA A 103 4.91 10.81 -3.60
C ALA A 103 5.64 11.74 -4.60
N LYS A 104 6.94 11.45 -4.82
CA LYS A 104 7.76 12.16 -5.81
C LYS A 104 7.30 11.89 -7.24
N ASP A 105 7.13 10.62 -7.62
CA ASP A 105 6.69 10.27 -8.98
C ASP A 105 5.28 10.81 -9.27
N LEU A 106 4.39 10.81 -8.27
CA LEU A 106 3.05 11.42 -8.38
C LEU A 106 3.11 12.95 -8.51
N ALA A 107 4.08 13.62 -7.89
CA ALA A 107 4.28 15.06 -8.03
C ALA A 107 4.80 15.42 -9.44
N ASP A 108 5.62 14.53 -10.02
CA ASP A 108 6.20 14.70 -11.36
C ASP A 108 5.17 14.46 -12.48
N LEU A 109 4.08 13.71 -12.22
CA LEU A 109 2.92 13.56 -13.12
C LEU A 109 2.07 14.85 -13.15
N SER A 110 2.41 15.72 -14.09
CA SER A 110 1.86 17.06 -14.24
C SER A 110 0.34 17.10 -14.48
N GLY A 111 -0.37 17.88 -13.67
CA GLY A 111 -1.71 18.42 -13.97
C GLY A 111 -2.83 17.90 -13.08
N GLU A 112 -3.17 16.61 -13.19
CA GLU A 112 -4.32 16.01 -12.47
C GLU A 112 -3.92 15.30 -11.16
N MET A 113 -2.67 14.83 -11.02
CA MET A 113 -2.21 14.02 -9.87
C MET A 113 -1.59 14.82 -8.70
N GLN A 114 -1.54 16.15 -8.81
CA GLN A 114 -1.05 17.02 -7.72
C GLN A 114 -1.88 16.88 -6.43
N GLY A 115 -3.18 16.61 -6.55
CA GLY A 115 -4.06 16.35 -5.40
C GLY A 115 -3.66 15.08 -4.64
N ALA A 116 -3.30 14.03 -5.36
CA ALA A 116 -2.92 12.75 -4.79
C ALA A 116 -1.53 12.76 -4.13
N SER A 117 -0.56 13.44 -4.75
CA SER A 117 0.75 13.66 -4.13
C SER A 117 0.62 14.44 -2.83
N ARG A 118 -0.21 15.50 -2.82
CA ARG A 118 -0.47 16.31 -1.62
C ARG A 118 -1.17 15.52 -0.53
N ALA A 119 -2.18 14.73 -0.90
CA ALA A 119 -2.88 13.84 0.00
C ALA A 119 -1.98 12.80 0.66
N LEU A 120 -1.08 12.21 -0.11
CA LEU A 120 -0.09 11.26 0.38
C LEU A 120 0.91 11.97 1.30
N HIS A 121 1.38 13.17 0.94
CA HIS A 121 2.26 13.97 1.77
C HIS A 121 1.62 14.33 3.12
N ASP A 122 0.36 14.79 3.11
CA ASP A 122 -0.39 15.10 4.34
C ASP A 122 -0.58 13.85 5.22
N PHE A 123 -0.81 12.69 4.60
CA PHE A 123 -0.91 11.42 5.32
C PHE A 123 0.43 10.95 5.93
N LEU A 124 1.56 11.28 5.31
CA LEU A 124 2.89 10.97 5.84
C LEU A 124 3.30 11.92 6.98
N MET A 125 2.72 13.12 7.03
CA MET A 125 3.06 14.18 7.98
C MET A 125 2.08 14.30 9.16
N GLY A 126 0.91 13.66 9.08
CA GLY A 126 -0.11 13.60 10.14
C GLY A 126 0.05 12.40 11.06
#